data_AF-A0A2H9MV32-F1
#
_entry.id   AF-A0A2H9MV32-F1
#
_cell.length_a   1.000
_cell.length_b   1.000
_cell.length_c   1.000
_cell.angle_alpha   90.00
_cell.angle_beta   90.00
_cell.angle_gamma   90.00
#
_symmetry.space_group_name_H-M   'P 1'
#
loop_
_entity.id
_entity.type
_entity.pdbx_description
1 polymer ?
#
loop_
_entity_poly.entity_id
_entity_poly.type
_entity_poly.pdbx_seq_one_letter_code
_entity_poly.pdbx_strand_id
1 'polypeptide(L)'
;MVGIPGVGKTSLLQKIVEILKNNNKSVSVHSFGSIMFDVAKENGVTDRDELRKLPLSQQKNLQKIAAEKLAMLNEDLVIIDTHAFINS
;
A
#
# COMPACT_ATOMS: atom_id res chain seq x y z
N MET A 1 -3.96 -6.79 3.69
CA MET A 1 -4.04 -8.26 3.90
C MET A 1 -2.63 -8.77 4.16
N VAL A 2 -2.40 -9.61 5.18
CA VAL A 2 -1.06 -10.13 5.50
C VAL A 2 -1.04 -11.64 5.26
N GLY A 3 0.10 -12.19 4.84
CA GLY A 3 0.29 -13.64 4.75
C GLY A 3 1.62 -14.00 4.11
N ILE A 4 2.04 -15.24 4.29
CA ILE A 4 3.32 -15.76 3.78
C ILE A 4 3.39 -15.72 2.24
N PRO A 5 4.58 -15.57 1.63
CA PRO A 5 4.76 -15.68 0.18
C PRO A 5 4.19 -17.01 -0.36
N GLY A 6 3.53 -16.98 -1.52
CA GLY A 6 2.98 -18.18 -2.15
C GLY A 6 1.58 -18.63 -1.70
N VAL A 7 1.01 -18.07 -0.62
CA VAL A 7 -0.33 -18.47 -0.09
C VAL A 7 -1.52 -18.05 -0.97
N GLY A 8 -1.29 -17.49 -2.16
CA GLY A 8 -2.36 -17.12 -3.09
C GLY A 8 -3.14 -15.86 -2.75
N LYS A 9 -2.59 -14.95 -1.93
CA LYS A 9 -3.25 -13.66 -1.56
C LYS A 9 -3.72 -12.88 -2.79
N THR A 10 -2.86 -12.76 -3.80
CA THR A 10 -3.18 -12.02 -5.03
C THR A 10 -4.34 -12.65 -5.78
N SER A 11 -4.36 -13.99 -5.89
CA SER A 11 -5.46 -14.72 -6.55
C SER A 11 -6.78 -14.56 -5.80
N LEU A 12 -6.76 -14.56 -4.46
CA LEU A 12 -7.95 -14.31 -3.65
C LEU A 12 -8.45 -12.87 -3.82
N LEU A 13 -7.54 -11.89 -3.78
CA LEU A 13 -7.86 -10.48 -3.96
C LEU A 13 -8.53 -10.20 -5.31
N GLN A 14 -8.01 -10.80 -6.39
CA GLN A 14 -8.61 -10.66 -7.72
C GLN A 14 -10.06 -11.13 -7.74
N LYS A 15 -10.35 -12.30 -7.15
CA LYS A 15 -11.74 -12.81 -7.06
C LYS A 15 -12.65 -11.91 -6.22
N ILE A 16 -12.16 -11.39 -5.08
CA ILE A 16 -12.93 -10.48 -4.22
C ILE A 16 -13.29 -9.20 -4.99
N VAL A 17 -12.32 -8.60 -5.68
CA VAL A 17 -12.53 -7.38 -6.48
C VAL A 17 -13.53 -7.63 -7.61
N GLU A 18 -13.43 -8.76 -8.31
CA GLU A 18 -14.37 -9.14 -9.37
C GLU A 18 -15.81 -9.27 -8.86
N ILE A 19 -16.01 -9.99 -7.75
CA ILE A 19 -17.33 -10.16 -7.13
C ILE A 19 -17.93 -8.82 -6.72
N LEU A 20 -17.16 -7.94 -6.08
CA LEU A 20 -17.65 -6.66 -5.60
C LEU A 20 -18.00 -5.71 -6.75
N LYS A 21 -17.17 -5.65 -7.80
CA LYS A 21 -17.47 -4.87 -9.01
C LYS A 21 -18.76 -5.34 -9.68
N ASN A 22 -19.00 -6.65 -9.75
CA ASN A 22 -20.26 -7.21 -10.27
C ASN A 22 -21.50 -6.84 -9.42
N ASN A 23 -21.29 -6.43 -8.17
CA ASN A 23 -22.34 -5.95 -7.25
C ASN A 23 -22.40 -4.41 -7.18
N ASN A 24 -21.86 -3.69 -8.18
CA ASN A 24 -21.80 -2.22 -8.23
C ASN A 24 -21.13 -1.58 -7.00
N LYS A 25 -20.15 -2.27 -6.40
CA LYS A 25 -19.32 -1.73 -5.32
C LYS A 25 -18.00 -1.21 -5.87
N SER A 26 -17.60 -0.02 -5.41
CA SER A 26 -16.30 0.56 -5.77
C SER A 26 -15.20 -0.05 -4.91
N VAL A 27 -14.18 -0.63 -5.55
CA VAL A 27 -13.10 -1.35 -4.87
C VAL A 27 -11.77 -1.01 -5.51
N SER A 28 -10.81 -0.64 -4.66
CA SER A 28 -9.44 -0.36 -5.05
C SER A 28 -8.45 -1.21 -4.24
N VAL A 29 -7.34 -1.56 -4.87
CA VAL A 29 -6.25 -2.31 -4.24
C VAL A 29 -4.97 -1.49 -4.36
N HIS A 30 -4.36 -1.17 -3.22
CA HIS A 30 -3.17 -0.33 -3.15
C HIS A 30 -2.04 -1.03 -2.40
N SER A 31 -0.83 -0.98 -2.96
CA SER A 31 0.39 -1.40 -2.26
C SER A 31 0.90 -0.24 -1.41
N PHE A 32 0.92 -0.42 -0.08
CA PHE A 32 1.35 0.62 0.85
C PHE A 32 2.77 1.11 0.56
N GLY A 33 3.69 0.18 0.33
CA GLY A 33 5.08 0.52 0.00
C GLY A 33 5.24 1.22 -1.34
N SER A 34 4.28 1.10 -2.26
CA SER A 34 4.29 1.85 -3.52
C SER A 34 3.81 3.27 -3.31
N ILE A 35 2.70 3.46 -2.59
CA ILE A 35 2.23 4.81 -2.21
C ILE A 35 3.28 5.56 -1.40
N MET A 36 3.93 4.90 -0.44
CA MET A 36 5.03 5.48 0.34
C MET A 36 6.20 5.91 -0.55
N PHE A 37 6.55 5.11 -1.56
CA PHE A 37 7.61 5.46 -2.52
C PHE A 37 7.21 6.62 -3.43
N ASP A 38 5.95 6.71 -3.86
CA ASP A 38 5.45 7.82 -4.65
C ASP A 38 5.52 9.14 -3.87
N VAL A 39 5.15 9.12 -2.57
CA VAL A 39 5.34 10.27 -1.67
C VAL A 39 6.83 10.58 -1.47
N ALA A 40 7.68 9.56 -1.37
CA ALA A 40 9.11 9.76 -1.20
C ALA A 40 9.78 10.41 -2.43
N LYS A 41 9.31 10.09 -3.64
CA LYS A 41 9.75 10.71 -4.89
C LYS A 41 9.48 12.21 -4.93
N GLU A 42 8.33 12.64 -4.41
CA GLU A 42 8.01 14.07 -4.24
C GLU A 42 9.03 14.79 -3.34
N ASN A 43 9.75 14.04 -2.48
CA ASN A 43 10.78 14.53 -1.56
C ASN A 43 12.22 14.23 -2.03
N GLY A 44 12.41 13.82 -3.30
CA GLY A 44 13.72 13.63 -3.91
C GLY A 44 14.31 12.22 -3.82
N VAL A 45 13.58 11.24 -3.28
CA VAL A 45 14.02 9.84 -3.25
C VAL A 45 13.91 9.22 -4.64
N THR A 46 14.99 8.60 -5.11
CA THR A 46 15.11 8.11 -6.48
C THR A 46 14.76 6.63 -6.62
N ASP A 47 15.05 5.83 -5.60
CA ASP A 47 14.79 4.40 -5.59
C ASP A 47 14.30 3.87 -4.23
N ARG A 48 13.88 2.59 -4.21
CA ARG A 48 13.30 1.95 -3.01
C ARG A 48 14.34 1.58 -1.96
N ASP A 49 15.60 1.41 -2.34
CA ASP A 49 16.67 1.08 -1.40
C ASP A 49 17.12 2.32 -0.63
N GLU A 50 17.14 3.48 -1.29
CA GLU A 50 17.32 4.79 -0.67
C GLU A 50 16.22 5.05 0.38
N LEU A 51 14.95 4.79 0.04
CA LEU A 51 13.82 4.90 0.96
C LEU A 51 14.02 4.09 2.27
N ARG A 52 14.58 2.88 2.16
CA ARG A 52 14.85 2.00 3.32
C ARG A 52 16.00 2.50 4.19
N LYS A 53 16.93 3.25 3.61
CA LYS A 53 18.11 3.81 4.29
C LYS A 53 17.86 5.17 4.92
N LEU A 54 16.71 5.80 4.67
CA LEU A 54 16.36 7.07 5.28
C LEU A 54 16.33 6.97 6.82
N PRO A 55 16.58 8.07 7.54
CA PRO A 55 16.37 8.13 8.98
C PRO A 55 14.96 7.67 9.37
N LEU A 56 14.83 6.94 10.49
CA LEU A 56 13.55 6.42 10.96
C LEU A 56 12.47 7.51 11.11
N SER A 57 12.85 8.73 11.49
CA SER A 57 11.94 9.88 11.56
C SER A 57 11.34 10.24 10.19
N GLN A 58 12.15 10.24 9.14
CA GLN A 58 11.71 10.51 7.78
C GLN A 58 10.84 9.37 7.26
N GLN A 59 11.25 8.12 7.49
CA GLN A 59 10.41 6.96 7.14
C GLN A 59 9.04 7.03 7.81
N LYS A 60 8.97 7.35 9.10
CA LYS A 60 7.70 7.55 9.82
C LYS A 60 6.84 8.66 9.22
N ASN A 61 7.45 9.78 8.82
CA ASN A 61 6.73 10.87 8.18
C ASN A 61 6.13 10.44 6.83
N LEU A 62 6.90 9.74 6.00
CA LEU A 62 6.43 9.21 4.72
C LEU A 62 5.30 8.19 4.90
N GLN A 63 5.39 7.32 5.91
CA GLN A 63 4.32 6.39 6.27
C GLN A 63 3.03 7.11 6.67
N LYS A 64 3.14 8.19 7.46
CA LYS A 64 2.00 9.02 7.87
C LYS A 64 1.30 9.63 6.65
N ILE A 65 2.06 10.28 5.77
CA ILE A 65 1.50 10.92 4.56
C ILE A 65 0.88 9.87 3.63
N ALA A 66 1.52 8.70 3.47
CA ALA A 66 0.96 7.61 2.68
C ALA A 66 -0.37 7.10 3.25
N ALA A 67 -0.47 6.96 4.58
CA ALA A 67 -1.69 6.58 5.26
C ALA A 67 -2.80 7.65 5.11
N GLU A 68 -2.45 8.93 5.21
CA GLU A 68 -3.39 10.04 4.97
C GLU A 68 -3.92 10.04 3.53
N LYS A 69 -3.05 9.86 2.51
CA LYS A 69 -3.47 9.72 1.11
C LYS A 69 -4.44 8.55 0.91
N LEU A 70 -4.19 7.41 1.54
CA LEU A 70 -5.07 6.24 1.47
C LEU A 70 -6.42 6.47 2.19
N ALA A 71 -6.43 7.22 3.29
CA ALA A 71 -7.64 7.52 4.05
C ALA A 71 -8.59 8.48 3.31
N MET A 72 -8.09 9.25 2.34
CA MET A 72 -8.89 10.17 1.52
C MET A 72 -9.58 9.49 0.33
N LEU A 73 -9.37 8.18 0.12
CA LEU A 73 -9.99 7.45 -0.99
C LEU A 73 -11.49 7.24 -0.73
N ASN A 74 -12.32 7.65 -1.69
CA ASN A 74 -13.77 7.49 -1.65
C ASN A 74 -14.21 6.23 -2.41
N GLU A 75 -13.94 5.06 -1.82
CA GLU A 75 -14.32 3.74 -2.35
C GLU A 75 -15.11 2.96 -1.29
N ASP A 76 -16.03 2.07 -1.69
CA ASP A 76 -16.76 1.21 -0.75
C ASP A 76 -15.80 0.26 0.01
N LEU A 77 -14.73 -0.18 -0.66
CA LEU A 77 -13.68 -1.01 -0.07
C LEU A 77 -12.30 -0.62 -0.60
N VAL A 78 -11.41 -0.22 0.30
CA VAL A 78 -9.99 -0.02 0.01
C VAL A 78 -9.20 -1.18 0.58
N ILE A 79 -8.50 -1.93 -0.28
CA ILE A 79 -7.63 -3.02 0.14
C ILE A 79 -6.17 -2.57 0.12
N ILE A 80 -5.52 -2.63 1.28
CA ILE A 80 -4.11 -2.28 1.42
C ILE A 80 -3.26 -3.57 1.49
N ASP A 81 -2.37 -3.72 0.52
CA ASP A 81 -1.33 -4.74 0.51
C ASP A 81 -0.05 -4.17 1.17
N THR A 82 0.38 -4.82 2.26
CA THR A 82 1.52 -4.37 3.06
C THR A 82 2.13 -5.54 3.83
N HIS A 83 3.37 -5.36 4.28
CA HIS A 83 4.03 -6.27 5.21
C HIS A 83 3.87 -5.74 6.63
N ALA A 84 3.50 -6.62 7.58
CA ALA A 84 3.35 -6.25 8.98
C ALA A 84 4.67 -5.79 9.63
N PHE A 85 5.79 -6.31 9.13
CA PHE A 85 7.13 -5.93 9.55
C PHE A 85 7.94 -5.49 8.35
N ILE A 86 8.65 -4.39 8.52
CA ILE A 86 9.65 -3.90 7.59
C ILE A 86 10.95 -3.91 8.38
N ASN A 87 11.88 -4.80 8.02
CA ASN A 87 13.22 -4.77 8.60
C ASN A 87 13.97 -3.58 8.00
N SER A 88 14.54 -2.76 8.88
CA SER A 88 15.46 -1.67 8.54
C SER A 88 16.85 -2.23 8.21
#